data_AF-A0A918IQ57-F1
#
_entry.id   AF-A0A918IQ57-F1
#
_cell.length_a   1.000
_cell.length_b   1.000
_cell.length_c   1.000
_cell.angle_alpha   90.00
_cell.angle_beta   90.00
_cell.angle_gamma   90.00
#
_symmetry.space_group_name_H-M   'P 1'
#
loop_
_entity.id
_entity.type
_entity.pdbx_description
1 polymer ?
#
loop_
_entity_poly.entity_id
_entity_poly.type
_entity_poly.pdbx_seq_one_letter_code
_entity_poly.pdbx_strand_id
1 'polypeptide(L)'
;MDFDHTFPALIARTLSELTGDERHVLRSAGLLDAFDPDLATQAAGLTHQSAARRLIERSMISEDPYAIWPYHLHGAIRAALRTADDHTEDQWTPADRHQAAERALAALGRQWQNARADTPVPSRALLVACLRQGLRLAADHHLDDLNWLADAAYAYAYTEDSVWEPVAPPAALHAPDANQQEPDTSADALAELLDAIARRQHQHRERTAGRLIKCWPRACCSARSLALPSTTAPRPTRTSDSPTTPCTACARSPTPAAGSAPLARGGLANLARIRGDFPTALAAILTLGWKGRHHSILGHIRWPHGDIDRVVAAFEAAWTEAEQHGAAGQRAVAQTLLALVTAFADPDRADEELALVSRDPVRVSSHCC
;
A
#
# COMPACT_ATOMS: atom_id res chain seq x y z
N MET A 1 -6.42 -42.73 -8.99
CA MET A 1 -6.41 -41.98 -10.25
C MET A 1 -5.09 -41.23 -10.31
N ASP A 2 -4.37 -41.43 -11.41
CA ASP A 2 -2.92 -41.23 -11.57
C ASP A 2 -2.60 -39.83 -12.14
N PHE A 3 -3.23 -38.79 -11.58
CA PHE A 3 -3.12 -37.41 -12.08
C PHE A 3 -1.81 -36.72 -11.68
N ASP A 4 -1.25 -37.07 -10.52
CA ASP A 4 -0.03 -36.43 -10.00
C ASP A 4 1.24 -36.80 -10.78
N HIS A 5 1.27 -37.97 -11.43
CA HIS A 5 2.40 -38.38 -12.29
C HIS A 5 2.24 -37.94 -13.75
N THR A 6 1.01 -37.75 -14.24
CA THR A 6 0.73 -37.40 -15.64
C THR A 6 0.89 -35.90 -15.93
N PHE A 7 0.56 -35.03 -14.97
CA PHE A 7 0.67 -33.57 -15.18
C PHE A 7 2.12 -33.06 -15.32
N PRO A 8 3.08 -33.47 -14.46
CA PRO A 8 4.49 -33.09 -14.62
C PRO A 8 5.10 -33.64 -15.92
N ALA A 9 4.73 -34.85 -16.34
CA ALA A 9 5.21 -35.46 -17.59
C ALA A 9 4.67 -34.72 -18.83
N LEU A 10 3.42 -34.25 -18.79
CA LEU A 10 2.84 -33.41 -19.84
C LEU A 10 3.59 -32.08 -19.95
N ILE A 11 3.86 -31.44 -18.81
CA ILE A 11 4.63 -30.18 -18.78
C ILE A 11 6.04 -30.39 -19.30
N ALA A 12 6.76 -31.43 -18.89
CA ALA A 12 8.10 -31.73 -19.39
C ALA A 12 8.12 -31.91 -20.92
N ARG A 13 7.10 -32.55 -21.49
CA ARG A 13 6.93 -32.67 -22.95
C ARG A 13 6.63 -31.32 -23.60
N THR A 14 5.75 -30.52 -23.01
CA THR A 14 5.46 -29.18 -23.53
C THR A 14 6.69 -28.27 -23.49
N LEU A 15 7.57 -28.42 -22.50
CA LEU A 15 8.84 -27.69 -22.38
C LEU A 15 9.87 -28.15 -23.41
N SER A 16 9.92 -29.43 -23.77
CA SER A 16 10.88 -29.93 -24.77
C SER A 16 10.57 -29.44 -26.19
N GLU A 17 9.32 -29.05 -26.46
CA GLU A 17 8.89 -28.44 -27.74
C GLU A 17 9.25 -26.95 -27.86
N LEU A 18 9.70 -26.31 -26.77
CA LEU A 18 10.13 -24.92 -26.78
C LEU A 18 11.61 -24.80 -27.16
N THR A 19 11.99 -23.66 -27.76
CA THR A 19 13.41 -23.28 -27.91
C THR A 19 14.02 -22.93 -26.55
N GLY A 20 15.36 -22.92 -26.46
CA GLY A 20 16.06 -22.53 -25.23
C GLY A 20 15.65 -21.13 -24.74
N ASP A 21 15.57 -20.16 -25.65
CA ASP A 21 15.14 -18.80 -25.31
C ASP A 21 13.68 -18.75 -24.84
N GLU A 22 12.78 -19.51 -25.47
CA GLU A 22 11.38 -19.59 -25.03
C GLU A 22 11.25 -20.22 -23.63
N ARG A 23 12.03 -21.28 -23.35
CA ARG A 23 12.08 -21.85 -21.99
C ARG A 23 12.64 -20.86 -20.98
N HIS A 24 13.68 -20.10 -21.34
CA HIS A 24 14.25 -19.08 -20.47
C HIS A 24 13.21 -17.98 -20.15
N VAL A 25 12.52 -17.47 -21.16
CA VAL A 25 11.44 -16.48 -20.97
C VAL A 25 10.28 -17.07 -20.15
N LEU A 26 9.89 -18.32 -20.41
CA LEU A 26 8.82 -18.98 -19.65
C LEU A 26 9.15 -19.08 -18.16
N ARG A 27 10.39 -19.48 -17.81
CA ARG A 27 10.86 -19.53 -16.42
C ARG A 27 10.83 -18.15 -15.77
N SER A 28 11.33 -17.12 -16.46
CA SER A 28 11.28 -15.73 -15.98
C SER A 28 9.86 -15.19 -15.81
N ALA A 29 8.99 -15.41 -16.79
CA ALA A 29 7.59 -15.00 -16.73
C ALA A 29 6.80 -15.76 -15.65
N GLY A 30 7.19 -17.01 -15.36
CA GLY A 30 6.64 -17.83 -14.28
C GLY A 30 6.88 -17.29 -12.87
N LEU A 31 7.81 -16.34 -12.70
CA LEU A 31 8.02 -15.60 -11.44
C LEU A 31 6.94 -14.53 -11.21
N LEU A 32 6.26 -14.13 -12.28
CA LEU A 32 5.26 -13.06 -12.28
C LEU A 32 3.84 -13.63 -12.23
N ASP A 33 2.88 -12.83 -11.74
CA ASP A 33 1.47 -13.23 -11.78
C ASP A 33 0.90 -13.07 -13.17
N ALA A 34 1.15 -11.91 -13.75
CA ALA A 34 0.85 -11.55 -15.11
C ALA A 34 2.01 -10.72 -15.69
N PHE A 35 2.08 -10.67 -17.01
CA PHE A 35 3.14 -9.99 -17.74
C PHE A 35 2.66 -9.48 -19.11
N ASP A 36 3.37 -8.50 -19.63
CA ASP A 36 3.37 -8.14 -21.04
C ASP A 36 4.69 -8.64 -21.70
N PRO A 37 4.79 -8.67 -23.04
CA PRO A 37 5.99 -9.16 -23.71
C PRO A 37 7.27 -8.40 -23.33
N ASP A 38 7.16 -7.11 -23.01
CA ASP A 38 8.28 -6.25 -22.63
C ASP A 38 8.81 -6.66 -21.24
N LEU A 39 7.91 -6.83 -20.27
CA LEU A 39 8.20 -7.23 -18.92
C LEU A 39 8.81 -8.64 -18.88
N ALA A 40 8.25 -9.59 -19.62
CA ALA A 40 8.80 -10.95 -19.71
C ALA A 40 10.20 -10.96 -20.34
N THR A 41 10.42 -10.16 -21.39
CA THR A 41 11.73 -10.03 -22.06
C THR A 41 12.77 -9.45 -21.10
N GLN A 42 12.41 -8.41 -20.34
CA GLN A 42 13.31 -7.77 -19.38
C GLN A 42 13.61 -8.67 -18.18
N ALA A 43 12.62 -9.40 -17.66
CA ALA A 43 12.82 -10.40 -16.60
C ALA A 43 13.78 -11.51 -17.05
N ALA A 44 13.67 -11.93 -18.32
CA ALA A 44 14.57 -12.88 -18.97
C ALA A 44 15.96 -12.30 -19.29
N GLY A 45 16.20 -11.00 -19.11
CA GLY A 45 17.49 -10.38 -19.45
C GLY A 45 17.82 -10.40 -20.94
N LEU A 46 16.80 -10.59 -21.80
CA LEU A 46 16.97 -10.58 -23.25
C LEU A 46 16.88 -9.16 -23.81
N THR A 47 17.53 -8.92 -24.95
CA THR A 47 17.50 -7.61 -25.62
C THR A 47 16.44 -7.50 -26.71
N HIS A 48 15.75 -8.60 -27.03
CA HIS A 48 14.73 -8.67 -28.08
C HIS A 48 13.55 -9.55 -27.65
N GLN A 49 12.36 -9.16 -28.11
CA GLN A 49 11.08 -9.76 -27.70
C GLN A 49 10.70 -11.01 -28.48
N SER A 50 11.51 -11.48 -29.44
CA SER A 50 11.13 -12.56 -30.36
C SER A 50 10.71 -13.83 -29.63
N ALA A 51 11.44 -14.21 -28.58
CA ALA A 51 11.09 -15.35 -27.74
C ALA A 51 9.80 -15.12 -26.93
N ALA A 52 9.62 -13.94 -26.35
CA ALA A 52 8.40 -13.59 -25.61
C ALA A 52 7.16 -13.56 -26.53
N ARG A 53 7.29 -13.08 -27.76
CA ARG A 53 6.20 -13.05 -28.75
C ARG A 53 5.77 -14.44 -29.20
N ARG A 54 6.73 -15.34 -29.44
CA ARG A 54 6.39 -16.75 -29.73
C ARG A 54 5.79 -17.45 -28.51
N LEU A 55 6.21 -17.06 -27.30
CA LEU A 55 5.72 -17.67 -26.07
C LEU A 55 4.24 -17.35 -25.82
N ILE A 56 3.80 -16.10 -26.03
CA ILE A 56 2.39 -15.72 -25.82
C ILE A 56 1.42 -16.40 -26.80
N GLU A 57 1.93 -16.91 -27.93
CA GLU A 57 1.15 -17.71 -28.89
C GLU A 57 0.97 -19.18 -28.44
N ARG A 58 1.63 -19.60 -27.35
CA ARG A 58 1.54 -20.97 -26.84
C ARG A 58 0.28 -21.15 -25.99
N SER A 59 -0.37 -22.31 -26.13
CA SER A 59 -1.62 -22.67 -25.44
C SER A 59 -1.53 -22.70 -23.91
N MET A 60 -0.32 -22.72 -23.35
CA MET A 60 -0.09 -22.69 -21.90
C MET A 60 -0.19 -21.28 -21.29
N ILE A 61 -0.18 -20.24 -22.13
CA ILE A 61 -0.35 -18.85 -21.75
C ILE A 61 -1.81 -18.47 -21.96
N SER A 62 -2.41 -17.87 -20.94
CA SER A 62 -3.78 -17.35 -21.00
C SER A 62 -3.74 -15.84 -21.23
N GLU A 63 -4.68 -15.32 -22.02
CA GLU A 63 -4.81 -13.90 -22.36
C GLU A 63 -6.11 -13.32 -21.78
N ASP A 64 -5.98 -12.20 -21.08
CA ASP A 64 -7.09 -11.32 -20.68
C ASP A 64 -6.81 -9.90 -21.22
N PRO A 65 -7.46 -9.48 -22.32
CA PRO A 65 -7.25 -8.17 -22.93
C PRO A 65 -7.60 -6.98 -22.04
N TYR A 66 -8.33 -7.18 -20.94
CA TYR A 66 -8.77 -6.13 -20.03
C TYR A 66 -7.88 -6.01 -18.78
N ALA A 67 -6.96 -6.95 -18.58
CA ALA A 67 -6.00 -6.89 -17.48
C ALA A 67 -4.90 -5.84 -17.75
N ILE A 68 -4.29 -5.35 -16.66
CA ILE A 68 -3.15 -4.42 -16.71
C ILE A 68 -1.99 -5.03 -17.50
N TRP A 69 -1.73 -6.31 -17.25
CA TRP A 69 -0.85 -7.15 -18.04
C TRP A 69 -1.69 -8.28 -18.63
N PRO A 70 -1.75 -8.42 -19.96
CA PRO A 70 -2.73 -9.29 -20.59
C PRO A 70 -2.41 -10.78 -20.48
N TYR A 71 -1.15 -11.16 -20.27
CA TYR A 71 -0.75 -12.56 -20.29
C TYR A 71 -0.47 -13.09 -18.90
N HIS A 72 -0.89 -14.32 -18.63
CA HIS A 72 -0.62 -15.00 -17.36
C HIS A 72 -0.42 -16.50 -17.54
N LEU A 73 0.37 -17.10 -16.63
CA LEU A 73 0.48 -18.55 -16.50
C LEU A 73 -0.46 -19.05 -15.42
N HIS A 74 -1.08 -20.21 -15.68
CA HIS A 74 -1.87 -20.89 -14.66
C HIS A 74 -1.00 -21.29 -13.46
N GLY A 75 -1.53 -21.18 -12.24
CA GLY A 75 -0.78 -21.44 -11.00
C GLY A 75 -0.13 -22.83 -10.95
N ALA A 76 -0.82 -23.84 -11.48
CA ALA A 76 -0.30 -25.21 -11.58
C ALA A 76 0.96 -25.30 -12.48
N ILE A 77 1.02 -24.53 -13.56
CA ILE A 77 2.18 -24.50 -14.46
C ILE A 77 3.35 -23.81 -13.77
N ARG A 78 3.11 -22.69 -13.07
CA ARG A 78 4.15 -22.00 -12.29
C ARG A 78 4.70 -22.86 -11.18
N ALA A 79 3.84 -23.62 -10.49
CA ALA A 79 4.26 -24.57 -9.47
C ALA A 79 5.13 -25.68 -10.07
N ALA A 80 4.71 -26.26 -11.19
CA ALA A 80 5.47 -27.28 -11.89
C ALA A 80 6.82 -26.77 -12.42
N LEU A 81 6.88 -25.56 -12.98
CA LEU A 81 8.15 -24.94 -13.40
C LEU A 81 9.14 -24.79 -12.22
N ARG A 82 8.62 -24.62 -11.00
CA ARG A 82 9.42 -24.49 -9.79
C ARG A 82 10.01 -25.82 -9.32
N THR A 83 9.32 -26.93 -9.57
CA THR A 83 9.68 -28.27 -9.05
C THR A 83 10.23 -29.22 -10.11
N ALA A 84 9.89 -29.03 -11.40
CA ALA A 84 10.27 -29.90 -12.51
C ALA A 84 11.62 -29.52 -13.16
N ASP A 85 12.32 -28.54 -12.58
CA ASP A 85 13.59 -27.99 -13.07
C ASP A 85 14.74 -29.03 -13.01
N ASP A 86 14.53 -30.21 -12.42
CA ASP A 86 15.55 -31.25 -12.23
C ASP A 86 15.86 -32.12 -13.47
N HIS A 87 15.18 -31.89 -14.60
CA HIS A 87 15.22 -32.83 -15.75
C HIS A 87 15.61 -32.22 -17.11
N THR A 88 16.09 -30.97 -17.15
CA THR A 88 16.48 -30.29 -18.39
C THR A 88 17.90 -29.74 -18.33
N GLU A 89 18.66 -29.81 -19.43
CA GLU A 89 20.04 -29.30 -19.51
C GLU A 89 20.15 -27.80 -19.19
N ASP A 90 19.07 -27.03 -19.36
CA ASP A 90 18.97 -25.59 -19.08
C ASP A 90 18.28 -25.29 -17.73
N GLN A 91 18.41 -26.19 -16.75
CA GLN A 91 17.90 -26.03 -15.39
C GLN A 91 18.43 -24.77 -14.71
N TRP A 92 17.58 -24.10 -13.92
CA TRP A 92 18.01 -22.98 -13.12
C TRP A 92 18.53 -23.44 -11.76
N THR A 93 19.72 -22.98 -11.40
CA THR A 93 20.18 -23.06 -10.02
C THR A 93 19.37 -22.09 -9.14
N PRO A 94 19.42 -22.23 -7.80
CA PRO A 94 18.86 -21.22 -6.90
C PRO A 94 19.40 -19.80 -7.17
N ALA A 95 20.66 -19.67 -7.58
CA ALA A 95 21.27 -18.39 -7.94
C ALA A 95 20.67 -17.81 -9.22
N ASP A 96 20.46 -18.63 -10.26
CA ASP A 96 19.84 -18.17 -11.52
C ASP A 96 18.41 -17.68 -11.29
N ARG A 97 17.64 -18.40 -10.45
CA ARG A 97 16.29 -17.99 -10.02
C ARG A 97 16.33 -16.64 -9.31
N HIS A 98 17.25 -16.47 -8.36
CA HIS A 98 17.38 -15.23 -7.61
C HIS A 98 17.73 -14.06 -8.54
N GLN A 99 18.70 -14.24 -9.44
CA GLN A 99 19.09 -13.23 -10.41
C GLN A 99 17.96 -12.87 -11.39
N ALA A 100 17.15 -13.85 -11.81
CA ALA A 100 15.96 -13.60 -12.63
C ALA A 100 14.89 -12.81 -11.85
N ALA A 101 14.70 -13.10 -10.57
CA ALA A 101 13.80 -12.36 -9.70
C ALA A 101 14.27 -10.90 -9.50
N GLU A 102 15.57 -10.65 -9.31
CA GLU A 102 16.14 -9.30 -9.26
C GLU A 102 15.88 -8.52 -10.55
N ARG A 103 16.09 -9.15 -11.72
CA ARG A 103 15.81 -8.52 -13.02
C ARG A 103 14.33 -8.19 -13.19
N ALA A 104 13.44 -9.11 -12.82
CA ALA A 104 12.00 -8.90 -12.86
C ALA A 104 11.57 -7.77 -11.91
N LEU A 105 12.12 -7.72 -10.70
CA LEU A 105 11.86 -6.65 -9.74
C LEU A 105 12.33 -5.28 -10.29
N ALA A 106 13.52 -5.23 -10.90
CA ALA A 106 14.03 -4.01 -11.52
C ALA A 106 13.19 -3.57 -12.73
N ALA A 107 12.66 -4.52 -13.52
CA ALA A 107 11.77 -4.22 -14.65
C ALA A 107 10.43 -3.63 -14.18
N LEU A 108 9.82 -4.19 -13.14
CA LEU A 108 8.63 -3.62 -12.50
C LEU A 108 8.89 -2.22 -11.95
N GLY A 109 10.06 -2.00 -11.33
CA GLY A 109 10.47 -0.68 -10.84
C GLY A 109 10.57 0.36 -11.96
N ARG A 110 11.14 0.00 -13.12
CA ARG A 110 11.17 0.88 -14.31
C ARG A 110 9.77 1.19 -14.82
N GLN A 111 8.90 0.18 -14.93
CA GLN A 111 7.51 0.39 -15.37
C GLN A 111 6.75 1.32 -14.42
N TRP A 112 6.95 1.17 -13.11
CA TRP A 112 6.38 2.06 -12.09
C TRP A 112 6.90 3.50 -12.22
N GLN A 113 8.21 3.68 -12.43
CA GLN A 113 8.84 4.99 -12.60
C GLN A 113 8.34 5.70 -13.86
N ASN A 114 8.29 4.99 -15.00
CA ASN A 114 7.80 5.54 -16.26
C ASN A 114 6.33 5.94 -16.18
N ALA A 115 5.48 5.07 -15.62
CA ALA A 115 4.06 5.37 -15.42
C ALA A 115 3.83 6.61 -14.55
N ARG A 116 4.77 6.91 -13.64
CA ARG A 116 4.74 8.11 -12.80
C ARG A 116 5.26 9.37 -13.51
N ALA A 117 6.18 9.23 -14.45
CA ALA A 117 6.80 10.34 -15.17
C ALA A 117 5.99 10.79 -16.41
N ASP A 118 5.41 9.84 -17.14
CA ASP A 118 4.88 10.08 -18.49
C ASP A 118 3.44 10.59 -18.52
N THR A 119 2.71 10.59 -17.40
CA THR A 119 1.29 10.97 -17.36
C THR A 119 0.98 11.97 -16.26
N PRO A 120 0.24 13.07 -16.53
CA PRO A 120 -0.18 14.02 -15.48
C PRO A 120 -1.08 13.40 -14.41
N VAL A 121 -1.76 12.28 -14.74
CA VAL A 121 -2.42 11.39 -13.79
C VAL A 121 -1.98 9.95 -14.09
N PRO A 122 -1.02 9.41 -13.32
CA PRO A 122 -0.60 8.02 -13.47
C PRO A 122 -1.79 7.06 -13.36
N SER A 123 -1.80 5.99 -14.16
CA SER A 123 -2.77 4.91 -13.94
C SER A 123 -2.55 4.30 -12.55
N ARG A 124 -3.42 4.68 -11.58
CA ARG A 124 -3.38 4.16 -10.21
C ARG A 124 -3.39 2.64 -10.21
N ALA A 125 -4.17 2.04 -11.10
CA ALA A 125 -4.26 0.59 -11.26
C ALA A 125 -2.88 -0.02 -11.56
N LEU A 126 -2.14 0.55 -12.53
CA LEU A 126 -0.79 0.09 -12.87
C LEU A 126 0.20 0.28 -11.71
N LEU A 127 0.19 1.45 -11.05
CA LEU A 127 1.08 1.70 -9.91
C LEU A 127 0.86 0.70 -8.77
N VAL A 128 -0.40 0.42 -8.46
CA VAL A 128 -0.78 -0.55 -7.43
C VAL A 128 -0.43 -1.98 -7.86
N ALA A 129 -0.62 -2.32 -9.13
CA ALA A 129 -0.26 -3.63 -9.66
C ALA A 129 1.26 -3.87 -9.61
N CYS A 130 2.08 -2.89 -10.00
CA CYS A 130 3.54 -2.96 -9.86
C CYS A 130 3.94 -3.17 -8.40
N LEU A 131 3.36 -2.40 -7.46
CA LEU A 131 3.65 -2.54 -6.03
C LEU A 131 3.28 -3.93 -5.51
N ARG A 132 2.07 -4.43 -5.83
CA ARG A 132 1.59 -5.76 -5.40
C ARG A 132 2.49 -6.88 -5.91
N GLN A 133 2.75 -6.89 -7.23
CA GLN A 133 3.56 -7.93 -7.86
C GLN A 133 5.02 -7.88 -7.38
N GLY A 134 5.58 -6.67 -7.23
CA GLY A 134 6.94 -6.48 -6.73
C GLY A 134 7.14 -6.88 -5.27
N LEU A 135 6.19 -6.57 -4.38
CA LEU A 135 6.23 -7.01 -2.98
C LEU A 135 6.20 -8.53 -2.86
N ARG A 136 5.32 -9.18 -3.61
CA ARG A 136 5.25 -10.64 -3.62
C ARG A 136 6.53 -11.26 -4.16
N LEU A 137 7.04 -10.77 -5.28
CA LEU A 137 8.29 -11.25 -5.88
C LEU A 137 9.46 -11.09 -4.90
N ALA A 138 9.54 -9.96 -4.21
CA ALA A 138 10.57 -9.70 -3.22
C ALA A 138 10.46 -10.62 -1.99
N ALA A 139 9.25 -10.90 -1.52
CA ALA A 139 9.01 -11.84 -0.44
C ALA A 139 9.35 -13.28 -0.85
N ASP A 140 8.81 -13.76 -1.97
CA ASP A 140 8.98 -15.16 -2.45
C ASP A 140 10.45 -15.51 -2.75
N HIS A 141 11.28 -14.51 -3.09
CA HIS A 141 12.69 -14.70 -3.47
C HIS A 141 13.69 -14.06 -2.50
N HIS A 142 13.23 -13.57 -1.35
CA HIS A 142 14.06 -12.93 -0.32
C HIS A 142 14.97 -11.83 -0.88
N LEU A 143 14.40 -10.90 -1.66
CA LEU A 143 15.17 -9.81 -2.28
C LEU A 143 15.43 -8.68 -1.28
N ASP A 144 16.66 -8.17 -1.26
CA ASP A 144 17.10 -7.14 -0.30
C ASP A 144 16.97 -5.70 -0.83
N ASP A 145 17.12 -5.48 -2.15
CA ASP A 145 16.99 -4.16 -2.76
C ASP A 145 15.52 -3.76 -2.97
N LEU A 146 14.94 -3.16 -1.93
CA LEU A 146 13.55 -2.73 -1.91
C LEU A 146 13.39 -1.22 -2.17
N ASN A 147 14.40 -0.54 -2.71
CA ASN A 147 14.44 0.92 -2.78
C ASN A 147 13.21 1.52 -3.48
N TRP A 148 12.89 1.06 -4.70
CA TRP A 148 11.73 1.58 -5.43
C TRP A 148 10.40 1.12 -4.81
N LEU A 149 10.37 -0.04 -4.14
CA LEU A 149 9.18 -0.53 -3.43
C LEU A 149 8.87 0.34 -2.20
N ALA A 150 9.88 0.84 -1.51
CA ALA A 150 9.72 1.81 -0.43
C ALA A 150 9.14 3.13 -0.95
N ASP A 151 9.68 3.64 -2.05
CA ASP A 151 9.16 4.85 -2.71
C ASP A 151 7.73 4.65 -3.21
N ALA A 152 7.42 3.47 -3.77
CA ALA A 152 6.10 3.10 -4.24
C ALA A 152 5.11 2.94 -3.08
N ALA A 153 5.51 2.34 -1.97
CA ALA A 153 4.71 2.24 -0.75
C ALA A 153 4.44 3.62 -0.15
N TYR A 154 5.43 4.51 -0.13
CA TYR A 154 5.25 5.91 0.28
C TYR A 154 4.26 6.63 -0.64
N ALA A 155 4.45 6.55 -1.96
CA ALA A 155 3.56 7.19 -2.92
C ALA A 155 2.13 6.64 -2.80
N TYR A 156 1.96 5.32 -2.70
CA TYR A 156 0.68 4.68 -2.48
C TYR A 156 0.01 5.19 -1.21
N ALA A 157 0.76 5.29 -0.13
CA ALA A 157 0.25 5.69 1.16
C ALA A 157 -0.22 7.14 1.28
N TYR A 158 0.44 8.03 0.54
CA TYR A 158 0.26 9.47 0.67
C TYR A 158 -0.47 10.08 -0.54
N THR A 159 -1.07 9.27 -1.40
CA THR A 159 -2.01 9.75 -2.43
C THR A 159 -3.36 10.16 -1.82
N GLU A 160 -3.94 11.22 -2.38
CA GLU A 160 -4.93 12.11 -1.74
C GLU A 160 -6.26 11.43 -1.35
N ASP A 161 -6.59 10.28 -1.92
CA ASP A 161 -7.91 9.67 -1.74
C ASP A 161 -8.08 8.81 -0.48
N SER A 162 -7.02 8.50 0.26
CA SER A 162 -7.13 7.65 1.47
C SER A 162 -7.91 6.33 1.26
N VAL A 163 -8.11 5.90 0.01
CA VAL A 163 -8.71 4.60 -0.35
C VAL A 163 -7.57 3.61 -0.37
N TRP A 164 -7.52 2.77 0.65
CA TRP A 164 -6.51 1.74 0.76
C TRP A 164 -7.13 0.44 0.31
N GLU A 165 -6.74 -0.01 -0.87
CA GLU A 165 -7.01 -1.38 -1.24
C GLU A 165 -6.06 -2.30 -0.46
N PRO A 166 -6.56 -3.45 0.04
CA PRO A 166 -5.70 -4.47 0.60
C PRO A 166 -4.63 -4.86 -0.43
N VAL A 167 -3.37 -4.69 -0.07
CA VAL A 167 -2.29 -5.41 -0.72
C VAL A 167 -2.32 -6.77 -0.06
N ALA A 168 -2.84 -7.78 -0.77
CA ALA A 168 -2.92 -9.12 -0.22
C ALA A 168 -1.50 -9.53 0.23
N PRO A 169 -1.32 -9.94 1.49
CA PRO A 169 -0.04 -10.46 1.92
C PRO A 169 0.29 -11.72 1.10
N PRO A 170 1.58 -12.04 0.87
CA PRO A 170 1.96 -13.28 0.21
C PRO A 170 1.30 -14.49 0.89
N ALA A 171 0.98 -15.52 0.09
CA ALA A 171 0.14 -16.66 0.50
C ALA A 171 0.61 -17.39 1.77
N ALA A 172 1.90 -17.25 2.14
CA ALA A 172 2.46 -17.78 3.38
C ALA A 172 1.84 -17.18 4.67
N LEU A 173 1.25 -15.98 4.61
CA LEU A 173 0.63 -15.29 5.76
C LEU A 173 -0.85 -15.66 5.99
N HIS A 174 -1.41 -16.59 5.21
CA HIS A 174 -2.80 -17.06 5.35
C HIS A 174 -2.95 -18.41 6.07
N ALA A 175 -1.87 -18.96 6.62
CA ALA A 175 -1.99 -20.07 7.55
C ALA A 175 -2.79 -19.63 8.81
N PRO A 176 -3.71 -20.44 9.35
CA PRO A 176 -4.56 -20.06 10.49
C PRO A 176 -3.78 -19.69 11.76
N ASP A 177 -2.50 -20.07 11.87
CA ASP A 177 -1.58 -19.71 12.95
C ASP A 177 -0.66 -18.50 12.64
N ALA A 178 -0.76 -17.90 11.44
CA ALA A 178 0.13 -16.82 10.98
C ALA A 178 0.00 -15.49 11.76
N ASN A 179 -0.99 -15.35 12.66
CA ASN A 179 -1.10 -14.16 13.54
C ASN A 179 0.09 -14.00 14.49
N GLN A 180 0.98 -15.00 14.61
CA GLN A 180 2.16 -14.95 15.48
C GLN A 180 3.51 -14.95 14.76
N GLN A 181 3.57 -15.29 13.47
CA GLN A 181 4.86 -15.35 12.77
C GLN A 181 5.47 -13.95 12.65
N GLU A 182 6.75 -13.82 12.99
CA GLU A 182 7.49 -12.59 12.70
C GLU A 182 7.76 -12.52 11.19
N PRO A 183 7.67 -11.32 10.58
CA PRO A 183 8.01 -11.16 9.17
C PRO A 183 9.47 -11.56 8.98
N ASP A 184 9.74 -12.54 8.12
CA ASP A 184 11.06 -13.16 7.97
C ASP A 184 12.01 -12.27 7.16
N THR A 185 11.46 -11.46 6.25
CA THR A 185 12.20 -10.50 5.42
C THR A 185 11.72 -9.06 5.59
N SER A 186 12.51 -8.12 5.07
CA SER A 186 12.13 -6.71 4.95
C SER A 186 10.93 -6.52 4.00
N ALA A 187 10.80 -7.36 2.98
CA ALA A 187 9.67 -7.35 2.06
C ALA A 187 8.38 -7.81 2.75
N ASP A 188 8.45 -8.87 3.57
CA ASP A 188 7.32 -9.32 4.40
C ASP A 188 6.89 -8.23 5.37
N ALA A 189 7.85 -7.56 6.01
CA ALA A 189 7.57 -6.47 6.94
C ALA A 189 6.89 -5.27 6.24
N LEU A 190 7.28 -4.96 5.00
CA LEU A 190 6.67 -3.89 4.20
C LEU A 190 5.27 -4.28 3.70
N ALA A 191 5.07 -5.52 3.27
CA ALA A 191 3.75 -6.03 2.88
C ALA A 191 2.77 -6.04 4.06
N GLU A 192 3.22 -6.52 5.21
CA GLU A 192 2.45 -6.54 6.46
C GLU A 192 2.12 -5.12 6.97
N LEU A 193 3.06 -4.17 6.83
CA LEU A 193 2.81 -2.75 7.09
C LEU A 193 1.66 -2.21 6.22
N LEU A 194 1.69 -2.49 4.92
CA LEU A 194 0.67 -2.03 3.98
C LEU A 194 -0.70 -2.69 4.21
N ASP A 195 -0.74 -4.00 4.49
CA ASP A 195 -1.97 -4.72 4.85
C ASP A 195 -2.57 -4.19 6.15
N ALA A 196 -1.76 -3.99 7.20
CA ALA A 196 -2.22 -3.42 8.46
C ALA A 196 -2.81 -2.01 8.27
N ILE A 197 -2.17 -1.18 7.43
CA ILE A 197 -2.70 0.14 7.08
C ILE A 197 -4.00 0.03 6.29
N ALA A 198 -4.10 -0.86 5.30
CA ALA A 198 -5.31 -1.02 4.50
C ALA A 198 -6.51 -1.50 5.32
N ARG A 199 -6.28 -2.42 6.26
CA ARG A 199 -7.35 -2.98 7.12
C ARG A 199 -7.74 -2.09 8.29
N ARG A 200 -7.07 -0.95 8.50
CA ARG A 200 -7.27 -0.10 9.70
C ARG A 200 -8.70 0.41 9.90
N GLN A 201 -9.49 0.51 8.82
CA GLN A 201 -10.89 0.94 8.90
C GLN A 201 -11.84 -0.18 9.33
N HIS A 202 -11.41 -1.45 9.22
CA HIS A 202 -12.21 -2.65 9.49
C HIS A 202 -11.68 -3.50 10.65
N GLN A 203 -10.58 -3.08 11.29
CA GLN A 203 -9.96 -3.79 12.42
C GLN A 203 -9.87 -2.94 13.67
N HIS A 204 -9.85 -3.60 14.84
CA HIS A 204 -9.67 -2.91 16.12
C HIS A 204 -8.31 -2.19 16.14
N ARG A 205 -8.31 -0.93 16.57
CA ARG A 205 -7.13 -0.05 16.50
C ARG A 205 -5.92 -0.60 17.26
N GLU A 206 -6.14 -1.30 18.38
CA GLU A 206 -5.06 -1.93 19.16
C GLU A 206 -4.38 -3.06 18.39
N ARG A 207 -5.16 -3.85 17.63
CA ARG A 207 -4.61 -4.93 16.80
C ARG A 207 -3.78 -4.36 15.65
N THR A 208 -4.28 -3.32 14.99
CA THR A 208 -3.53 -2.59 13.97
C THR A 208 -2.23 -2.04 14.54
N ALA A 209 -2.29 -1.37 15.71
CA ALA A 209 -1.12 -0.83 16.37
C ALA A 209 -0.08 -1.90 16.73
N GLY A 210 -0.51 -3.04 17.29
CA GLY A 210 0.39 -4.16 17.62
C GLY A 210 1.12 -4.69 16.40
N ARG A 211 0.40 -4.88 15.27
CA ARG A 211 1.00 -5.32 13.99
C ARG A 211 2.01 -4.29 13.47
N LEU A 212 1.66 -3.01 13.48
CA LEU A 212 2.54 -1.93 13.03
C LEU A 212 3.83 -1.86 13.87
N ILE A 213 3.72 -1.92 15.20
CA ILE A 213 4.89 -1.90 16.10
C ILE A 213 5.82 -3.08 15.84
N LYS A 214 5.26 -4.28 15.60
CA LYS A 214 6.03 -5.49 15.34
C LYS A 214 6.85 -5.40 14.04
N CYS A 215 6.25 -4.86 12.97
CA CYS A 215 6.87 -4.88 11.64
C CYS A 215 7.75 -3.66 11.37
N TRP A 216 7.57 -2.59 12.15
CA TRP A 216 8.26 -1.32 11.98
C TRP A 216 9.78 -1.41 11.87
N PRO A 217 10.50 -2.10 12.78
CA PRO A 217 11.96 -2.07 12.77
C PRO A 217 12.52 -2.64 11.47
N ARG A 218 11.91 -3.73 10.97
CA ARG A 218 12.38 -4.46 9.79
C ARG A 218 11.99 -3.76 8.49
N ALA A 219 10.79 -3.17 8.42
CA ALA A 219 10.34 -2.39 7.26
C ALA A 219 11.18 -1.11 7.06
N CYS A 220 11.69 -0.50 8.14
CA CYS A 220 12.49 0.73 8.07
C CYS A 220 13.98 0.51 7.79
N CYS A 221 14.51 -0.70 7.94
CA CYS A 221 15.91 -0.98 7.65
C CYS A 221 16.20 -0.98 6.14
N SER A 222 15.23 -1.33 5.31
CA SER A 222 15.33 -1.29 3.83
C SER A 222 14.74 -0.03 3.22
N ALA A 223 13.72 0.56 3.87
CA ALA A 223 13.04 1.74 3.39
C ALA A 223 13.63 3.00 4.02
N ARG A 224 14.25 3.86 3.21
CA ARG A 224 14.74 5.18 3.62
C ARG A 224 13.60 5.97 4.30
N SER A 225 13.57 5.94 5.63
CA SER A 225 12.72 6.72 6.54
C SER A 225 11.26 6.93 6.06
N LEU A 226 10.53 5.83 5.90
CA LEU A 226 9.06 5.93 5.90
C LEU A 226 8.65 6.54 7.24
N ALA A 227 7.95 7.67 7.25
CA ALA A 227 7.36 8.27 8.46
C ALA A 227 5.89 7.87 8.58
N LEU A 228 5.60 6.57 8.41
CA LEU A 228 4.26 6.00 8.24
C LEU A 228 3.44 5.64 9.50
N PRO A 229 3.97 5.47 10.73
CA PRO A 229 3.20 4.92 11.84
C PRO A 229 2.66 6.02 12.77
N SER A 230 3.14 7.26 12.63
CA SER A 230 2.82 8.37 13.55
C SER A 230 1.40 8.91 13.37
N THR A 231 0.73 8.62 12.26
CA THR A 231 -0.68 8.99 12.02
C THR A 231 -1.68 7.95 12.49
N THR A 232 -1.25 6.70 12.66
CA THR A 232 -2.11 5.54 12.93
C THR A 232 -1.86 4.88 14.29
N ALA A 233 -0.85 5.36 15.03
CA ALA A 233 -0.56 4.93 16.39
C ALA A 233 -1.78 5.05 17.32
N PRO A 234 -1.94 4.11 18.27
CA PRO A 234 -3.16 3.98 19.05
C PRO A 234 -3.39 5.20 19.94
N ARG A 235 -4.66 5.60 20.02
CA ARG A 235 -5.17 6.47 21.07
C ARG A 235 -4.93 5.76 22.41
N PRO A 236 -4.34 6.38 23.43
CA PRO A 236 -4.34 5.80 24.76
C PRO A 236 -5.82 5.65 25.19
N THR A 237 -6.26 4.41 25.36
CA THR A 237 -7.54 4.11 25.97
C THR A 237 -7.44 4.55 27.43
N ARG A 238 -8.25 5.55 27.78
CA ARG A 238 -8.43 5.97 29.18
C ARG A 238 -9.36 4.94 29.82
N THR A 239 -8.85 3.73 30.05
CA THR A 239 -9.60 2.66 30.74
C THR A 239 -8.74 2.05 31.84
N SER A 240 -9.27 2.22 33.06
CA SER A 240 -8.99 1.57 34.35
C SER A 240 -7.60 1.69 34.97
N ASP A 241 -7.50 2.55 36.00
CA ASP A 241 -6.93 2.26 37.32
C ASP A 241 -5.66 1.39 37.40
N SER A 242 -4.53 1.92 36.92
CA SER A 242 -3.21 1.51 37.43
C SER A 242 -2.21 2.67 37.29
N PRO A 243 -1.71 3.24 38.41
CA PRO A 243 -0.85 4.42 38.39
C PRO A 243 0.64 4.12 38.17
N THR A 244 1.02 2.99 37.55
CA THR A 244 2.43 2.56 37.52
C THR A 244 2.83 1.67 36.35
N THR A 245 2.54 2.05 35.11
CA THR A 245 3.44 1.69 33.99
C THR A 245 3.31 2.72 32.85
N PRO A 246 4.24 3.69 32.73
CA PRO A 246 4.30 4.50 31.53
C PRO A 246 4.75 3.61 30.38
N CYS A 247 3.92 3.50 29.34
CA CYS A 247 4.30 2.88 28.07
C CYS A 247 5.40 3.74 27.43
N THR A 248 6.67 3.49 27.81
CA THR A 248 7.87 4.27 27.46
C THR A 248 8.14 4.31 25.95
N ALA A 249 7.59 3.37 25.18
CA ALA A 249 7.63 3.40 23.73
C ALA A 249 6.80 4.54 23.10
N CYS A 250 5.76 5.03 23.79
CA CYS A 250 4.89 6.13 23.33
C CYS A 250 5.20 7.48 24.01
N ALA A 251 6.15 7.51 24.95
CA ALA A 251 6.50 8.67 25.76
C ALA A 251 7.62 9.54 25.18
N ARG A 252 8.30 9.09 24.11
CA ARG A 252 9.09 10.00 23.29
C ARG A 252 8.12 10.79 22.44
N SER A 253 8.01 12.10 22.67
CA SER A 253 7.44 13.01 21.68
C SER A 253 8.15 12.71 20.35
N PRO A 254 7.44 12.20 19.34
CA PRO A 254 8.02 12.10 18.02
C PRO A 254 8.16 13.54 17.52
N THR A 255 9.30 14.16 17.77
CA THR A 255 9.66 15.39 17.09
C THR A 255 9.62 15.06 15.61
N PRO A 256 8.85 15.80 14.79
CA PRO A 256 8.81 15.51 13.36
C PRO A 256 10.23 15.63 12.82
N ALA A 257 10.79 14.53 12.31
CA ALA A 257 12.02 14.61 11.54
C ALA A 257 11.76 15.56 10.36
N ALA A 258 12.75 16.38 9.99
CA ALA A 258 12.64 17.41 8.96
C ALA A 258 12.16 16.87 7.59
N GLY A 259 12.24 15.56 7.33
CA GLY A 259 11.74 14.88 6.13
C GLY A 259 10.35 14.24 6.25
N SER A 260 9.61 14.42 7.34
CA SER A 260 8.31 13.77 7.53
C SER A 260 7.23 14.35 6.60
N ALA A 261 6.39 13.46 6.05
CA ALA A 261 5.27 13.83 5.20
C ALA A 261 4.31 14.82 5.91
N PRO A 262 3.70 15.79 5.23
CA PRO A 262 2.76 16.73 5.83
C PRO A 262 1.60 16.06 6.60
N LEU A 263 1.05 14.96 6.08
CA LEU A 263 0.01 14.17 6.77
C LEU A 263 0.54 13.53 8.07
N ALA A 264 1.79 13.06 8.08
CA ALA A 264 2.44 12.54 9.28
C ALA A 264 2.54 13.60 10.38
N ARG A 265 2.99 14.79 10.00
CA ARG A 265 3.04 15.95 10.90
C ARG A 265 1.66 16.35 11.41
N GLY A 266 0.62 16.24 10.57
CA GLY A 266 -0.76 16.49 10.98
C GLY A 266 -1.26 15.51 12.04
N GLY A 267 -0.96 14.21 11.87
CA GLY A 267 -1.24 13.20 12.89
C GLY A 267 -0.53 13.46 14.21
N LEU A 268 0.73 13.91 14.16
CA LEU A 268 1.49 14.28 15.35
C LEU A 268 0.91 15.49 16.08
N ALA A 269 0.46 16.52 15.35
CA ALA A 269 -0.24 17.66 15.93
C ALA A 269 -1.52 17.22 16.66
N ASN A 270 -2.29 16.29 16.08
CA ASN A 270 -3.48 15.74 16.72
C ASN A 270 -3.14 14.92 17.98
N LEU A 271 -2.03 14.18 17.99
CA LEU A 271 -1.57 13.46 19.17
C LEU A 271 -1.10 14.39 20.29
N ALA A 272 -0.39 15.48 19.95
CA ALA A 272 0.00 16.51 20.92
C ALA A 272 -1.25 17.13 21.58
N ARG A 273 -2.25 17.49 20.75
CA ARG A 273 -3.56 17.96 21.21
C ARG A 273 -4.25 16.98 22.16
N ILE A 274 -4.31 15.69 21.81
CA ILE A 274 -4.94 14.66 22.66
C ILE A 274 -4.23 14.54 24.01
N ARG A 275 -2.92 14.77 24.07
CA ARG A 275 -2.13 14.79 25.31
C ARG A 275 -2.24 16.10 26.09
N GLY A 276 -2.95 17.10 25.58
CA GLY A 276 -3.05 18.44 26.18
C GLY A 276 -1.86 19.35 25.88
N ASP A 277 -0.91 18.94 25.03
CA ASP A 277 0.20 19.79 24.58
C ASP A 277 -0.24 20.68 23.39
N PHE A 278 -1.12 21.64 23.71
CA PHE A 278 -1.65 22.59 22.74
C PHE A 278 -0.57 23.50 22.12
N PRO A 279 0.46 23.98 22.85
CA PRO A 279 1.54 24.77 22.26
C PRO A 279 2.28 24.03 21.14
N THR A 280 2.67 22.77 21.37
CA THR A 280 3.31 21.94 20.32
C THR A 280 2.34 21.68 19.16
N ALA A 281 1.08 21.38 19.45
CA ALA A 281 0.07 21.16 18.41
C ALA A 281 -0.12 22.41 17.52
N LEU A 282 -0.15 23.60 18.11
CA LEU A 282 -0.33 24.88 17.41
C LEU A 282 0.92 25.24 16.59
N ALA A 283 2.11 25.05 17.15
CA ALA A 283 3.37 25.30 16.43
C ALA A 283 3.51 24.43 15.18
N ALA A 284 3.00 23.19 15.22
CA ALA A 284 3.04 22.28 14.08
C ALA A 284 2.24 22.79 12.87
N ILE A 285 1.13 23.51 13.08
CA ILE A 285 0.20 23.96 12.02
C ILE A 285 0.91 24.73 10.91
N LEU A 286 1.87 25.59 11.28
CA LEU A 286 2.63 26.41 10.33
C LEU A 286 3.41 25.59 9.30
N THR A 287 3.68 24.31 9.61
CA THR A 287 4.46 23.42 8.75
C THR A 287 3.58 22.53 7.86
N LEU A 288 2.28 22.45 8.12
CA LEU A 288 1.40 21.43 7.54
C LEU A 288 0.92 21.76 6.12
N GLY A 289 0.54 23.02 5.88
CA GLY A 289 -0.14 23.44 4.64
C GLY A 289 -1.38 22.60 4.31
N TRP A 290 -1.84 22.70 3.06
CA TRP A 290 -2.99 21.95 2.54
C TRP A 290 -2.87 20.43 2.77
N LYS A 291 -1.75 19.83 2.32
CA LYS A 291 -1.52 18.38 2.42
C LYS A 291 -1.56 17.88 3.87
N GLY A 292 -1.13 18.71 4.82
CA GLY A 292 -1.21 18.39 6.24
C GLY A 292 -2.55 18.73 6.90
N ARG A 293 -3.54 19.22 6.14
CA ARG A 293 -4.90 19.59 6.59
C ARG A 293 -4.89 20.63 7.71
N HIS A 294 -4.09 21.67 7.52
CA HIS A 294 -3.79 22.65 8.56
C HIS A 294 -5.05 23.35 9.16
N HIS A 295 -6.06 23.66 8.34
CA HIS A 295 -7.30 24.29 8.78
C HIS A 295 -8.17 23.34 9.62
N SER A 296 -8.34 22.08 9.21
CA SER A 296 -9.08 21.08 9.99
C SER A 296 -8.41 20.81 11.35
N ILE A 297 -7.08 20.72 11.37
CA ILE A 297 -6.33 20.50 12.61
C ILE A 297 -6.43 21.71 13.54
N LEU A 298 -6.39 22.93 12.99
CA LEU A 298 -6.62 24.16 13.74
C LEU A 298 -8.00 24.16 14.41
N GLY A 299 -9.05 23.78 13.68
CA GLY A 299 -10.41 23.65 14.22
C GLY A 299 -10.45 22.66 15.39
N HIS A 300 -9.85 21.48 15.24
CA HIS A 300 -9.77 20.49 16.31
C HIS A 300 -8.98 20.98 17.54
N ILE A 301 -7.91 21.75 17.36
CA ILE A 301 -7.12 22.34 18.44
C ILE A 301 -7.93 23.38 19.20
N ARG A 302 -8.72 24.20 18.51
CA ARG A 302 -9.54 25.27 19.10
C ARG A 302 -10.77 24.76 19.82
N TRP A 303 -11.36 23.66 19.35
CA TRP A 303 -12.63 23.13 19.87
C TRP A 303 -12.68 22.95 21.40
N PRO A 304 -11.67 22.32 22.06
CA PRO A 304 -11.67 22.18 23.51
C PRO A 304 -11.61 23.50 24.29
N HIS A 305 -11.26 24.61 23.65
CA HIS A 305 -11.20 25.93 24.28
C HIS A 305 -12.53 26.69 24.26
N GLY A 306 -13.57 26.14 23.62
CA GLY A 306 -14.93 26.70 23.64
C GLY A 306 -15.14 27.96 22.78
N ASP A 307 -14.15 28.36 21.99
CA ASP A 307 -14.24 29.48 21.05
C ASP A 307 -14.90 29.01 19.74
N ILE A 308 -16.23 28.88 19.76
CA ILE A 308 -17.01 28.26 18.68
C ILE A 308 -16.84 29.01 17.36
N ASP A 309 -16.86 30.35 17.37
CA ASP A 309 -16.70 31.18 16.17
C ASP A 309 -15.38 30.90 15.46
N ARG A 310 -14.28 30.79 16.22
CA ARG A 310 -12.97 30.49 15.65
C ARG A 310 -12.81 29.04 15.20
N VAL A 311 -13.66 28.13 15.67
CA VAL A 311 -13.71 26.74 15.21
C VAL A 311 -14.50 26.66 13.91
N VAL A 312 -15.67 27.31 13.84
CA VAL A 312 -16.49 27.43 12.62
C VAL A 312 -15.64 28.00 11.48
N ALA A 313 -14.99 29.14 11.71
CA ALA A 313 -14.13 29.77 10.70
C ALA A 313 -12.98 28.85 10.22
N ALA A 314 -12.44 28.00 11.10
CA ALA A 314 -11.40 27.05 10.73
C ALA A 314 -11.94 25.90 9.86
N PHE A 315 -13.14 25.40 10.13
CA PHE A 315 -13.75 24.35 9.31
C PHE A 315 -14.31 24.88 7.99
N GLU A 316 -14.81 26.11 7.93
CA GLU A 316 -15.16 26.80 6.67
C GLU A 316 -13.93 27.00 5.78
N ALA A 317 -12.79 27.40 6.37
CA ALA A 317 -11.54 27.52 5.63
C ALA A 317 -11.07 26.15 5.09
N ALA A 318 -11.20 25.08 5.90
CA ALA A 318 -10.89 23.72 5.46
C ALA A 318 -11.82 23.25 4.33
N TRP A 319 -13.10 23.60 4.39
CA TRP A 319 -14.07 23.29 3.35
C TRP A 319 -13.75 24.02 2.05
N THR A 320 -13.47 25.31 2.13
CA THR A 320 -13.13 26.15 0.97
C THR A 320 -11.84 25.67 0.29
N GLU A 321 -10.82 25.36 1.09
CA GLU A 321 -9.56 24.82 0.58
C GLU A 321 -9.77 23.44 -0.08
N ALA A 322 -10.65 22.60 0.48
CA ALA A 322 -11.01 21.32 -0.14
C ALA A 322 -11.74 21.45 -1.47
N GLU A 323 -12.62 22.44 -1.61
CA GLU A 323 -13.28 22.74 -2.87
C GLU A 323 -12.28 23.23 -3.92
N GLN A 324 -11.38 24.15 -3.56
CA GLN A 324 -10.33 24.66 -4.46
C GLN A 324 -9.42 23.56 -5.00
N HIS A 325 -9.17 22.52 -4.20
CA HIS A 325 -8.35 21.37 -4.57
C HIS A 325 -9.15 20.21 -5.17
N GLY A 326 -10.47 20.34 -5.37
CA GLY A 326 -11.32 19.28 -5.92
C GLY A 326 -11.41 18.03 -5.04
N ALA A 327 -11.12 18.14 -3.74
CA ALA A 327 -11.00 17.02 -2.81
C ALA A 327 -12.36 16.71 -2.14
N ALA A 328 -13.28 16.11 -2.90
CA ALA A 328 -14.67 15.84 -2.47
C ALA A 328 -14.77 15.13 -1.10
N GLY A 329 -13.89 14.17 -0.81
CA GLY A 329 -13.86 13.49 0.49
C GLY A 329 -13.46 14.41 1.66
N GLN A 330 -12.49 15.31 1.45
CA GLN A 330 -12.12 16.29 2.49
C GLN A 330 -13.20 17.35 2.68
N ARG A 331 -13.86 17.76 1.59
CA ARG A 331 -15.01 18.65 1.65
C ARG A 331 -16.14 18.06 2.49
N ALA A 332 -16.52 16.81 2.24
CA ALA A 332 -17.56 16.12 3.01
C ALA A 332 -17.20 16.01 4.51
N VAL A 333 -15.93 15.74 4.83
CA VAL A 333 -15.46 15.72 6.23
C VAL A 333 -15.53 17.11 6.87
N ALA A 334 -15.04 18.14 6.19
CA ALA A 334 -15.12 19.53 6.68
C ALA A 334 -16.56 19.99 6.90
N GLN A 335 -17.45 19.65 5.96
CA GLN A 335 -18.89 19.91 6.03
C GLN A 335 -19.54 19.23 7.25
N THR A 336 -19.20 17.97 7.51
CA THR A 336 -19.71 17.23 8.69
C THR A 336 -19.22 17.86 10.00
N LEU A 337 -17.94 18.28 10.04
CA LEU A 337 -17.37 18.94 11.21
C LEU A 337 -17.98 20.33 11.43
N LEU A 338 -18.27 21.07 10.36
CA LEU A 338 -18.97 22.34 10.42
C LEU A 338 -20.36 22.17 11.02
N ALA A 339 -21.16 21.24 10.50
CA ALA A 339 -22.49 20.90 11.05
C ALA A 339 -22.43 20.51 12.53
N LEU A 340 -21.46 19.68 12.92
CA LEU A 340 -21.29 19.27 14.31
C LEU A 340 -21.01 20.47 15.23
N VAL A 341 -20.15 21.39 14.81
CA VAL A 341 -19.74 22.54 15.60
C VAL A 341 -20.86 23.57 15.69
N THR A 342 -21.54 23.84 14.57
CA THR A 342 -22.65 24.78 14.52
C THR A 342 -23.83 24.29 15.36
N ALA A 343 -24.06 22.98 15.48
CA ALA A 343 -25.14 22.44 16.32
C ALA A 343 -25.09 22.89 17.80
N PHE A 344 -23.92 23.30 18.31
CA PHE A 344 -23.76 23.79 19.68
C PHE A 344 -24.09 25.27 19.86
N ALA A 345 -24.17 26.04 18.78
CA ALA A 345 -24.44 27.48 18.81
C ALA A 345 -25.67 27.90 17.98
N ASP A 346 -25.96 27.17 16.90
CA ASP A 346 -27.00 27.44 15.90
C ASP A 346 -27.48 26.10 15.28
N PRO A 347 -28.48 25.44 15.89
CA PRO A 347 -29.02 24.16 15.41
C PRO A 347 -29.68 24.23 14.04
N ASP A 348 -30.33 25.35 13.69
CA ASP A 348 -30.98 25.51 12.39
C ASP A 348 -29.94 25.52 11.27
N ARG A 349 -28.84 26.25 11.48
CA ARG A 349 -27.69 26.20 10.57
C ARG A 349 -27.10 24.79 10.47
N ALA A 350 -27.02 24.04 11.56
CA ALA A 350 -26.47 22.67 11.52
C ALA A 350 -27.30 21.74 10.61
N ASP A 351 -28.62 21.86 10.63
CA ASP A 351 -29.51 21.10 9.75
C ASP A 351 -29.31 21.46 8.26
N GLU A 352 -29.09 22.74 7.96
CA GLU A 352 -28.74 23.18 6.61
C GLU A 352 -27.40 22.56 6.15
N GLU A 353 -26.38 22.57 7.01
CA GLU A 353 -25.07 22.00 6.68
C GLU A 353 -25.14 20.47 6.49
N LEU A 354 -25.97 19.75 7.25
CA LEU A 354 -26.21 18.31 7.08
C LEU A 354 -26.97 18.00 5.78
N ALA A 355 -27.94 18.84 5.40
CA ALA A 355 -28.67 18.69 4.15
C ALA A 355 -27.73 18.80 2.93
N LEU A 356 -26.69 19.64 3.00
CA LEU A 356 -25.66 19.75 1.97
C LEU A 356 -24.80 18.48 1.83
N VAL A 357 -24.48 17.79 2.93
CA VAL A 357 -23.77 16.49 2.87
C VAL A 357 -24.60 15.43 2.15
N SER A 358 -25.92 15.40 2.41
CA SER A 358 -26.82 14.39 1.84
C SER A 358 -27.07 14.54 0.33
N ARG A 359 -26.80 15.74 -0.24
CA ARG A 359 -26.98 16.05 -1.66
C ARG A 359 -25.76 15.71 -2.53
N ASP A 360 -24.60 15.52 -1.91
CA ASP A 360 -23.35 15.08 -2.56
C ASP A 360 -22.95 13.69 -2.04
N PRO A 361 -23.64 12.60 -2.46
CA PRO A 361 -23.15 11.27 -2.17
C PRO A 361 -21.86 11.07 -2.96
N VAL A 362 -20.71 11.25 -2.29
CA VAL A 362 -19.45 10.62 -2.71
C VAL A 362 -19.80 9.14 -2.92
N ARG A 363 -19.81 8.69 -4.19
CA ARG A 363 -20.10 7.31 -4.57
C ARG A 363 -19.12 6.39 -3.83
N VAL A 364 -19.51 5.88 -2.68
CA VAL A 364 -18.92 4.68 -2.11
C VAL A 364 -19.45 3.55 -2.98
N SER A 365 -18.61 3.07 -3.91
CA SER A 365 -18.94 1.94 -4.79
C SER A 365 -19.31 0.73 -3.95
N SER A 366 -20.61 0.52 -3.76
CA SER A 366 -21.20 -0.69 -3.23
C SER A 366 -21.16 -1.76 -4.31
N HIS A 367 -20.03 -2.45 -4.48
CA HIS A 367 -19.98 -3.75 -5.14
C HIS A 367 -19.33 -4.76 -4.18
N CYS A 368 -20.17 -5.27 -3.28
CA CYS A 368 -20.00 -6.56 -2.63
C CYS A 368 -21.35 -7.27 -2.76
N CYS A 369 -21.47 -8.06 -3.81
CA CYS A 369 -22.24 -9.30 -3.82
C CYS A 369 -21.25 -10.39 -4.18
#